data_AF-A0A7X0B1T2-F1
#
_entry.id   AF-A0A7X0B1T2-F1
#
_cell.length_a   1.000
_cell.length_b   1.000
_cell.length_c   1.000
_cell.angle_alpha   90.00
_cell.angle_beta   90.00
_cell.angle_gamma   90.00
#
_symmetry.space_group_name_H-M   'P 1'
#
loop_
_entity.id
_entity.type
_entity.pdbx_description
1 polymer ?
#
loop_
_entity_poly.entity_id
_entity_poly.type
_entity_poly.pdbx_seq_one_letter_code
_entity_poly.pdbx_strand_id
1 'polypeptide(L)' 'MSQNSAYTRLLQERIADLDPLIERWSSDSLILTDTAGDEAEEYLERLKVIRAEMAGRLGRPDLDERLPGVTNSMLAR' A
#
# COMPACT_ATOMS: atom_id res chain seq x y z
N MET A 1 -25.89 -1.05 -0.38
CA MET A 1 -24.45 -0.91 -0.70
C MET A 1 -23.74 -2.10 -0.08
N SER A 2 -22.98 -2.89 -0.86
CA SER A 2 -22.22 -4.03 -0.32
C SER A 2 -20.92 -3.53 0.33
N GLN A 3 -20.42 -4.26 1.33
CA GLN A 3 -19.14 -3.93 2.00
C GLN A 3 -17.98 -3.88 1.00
N ASN A 4 -18.02 -4.75 -0.02
CA ASN A 4 -17.02 -4.78 -1.08
C ASN A 4 -16.97 -3.44 -1.85
N SER A 5 -18.13 -2.86 -2.19
CA SER A 5 -18.20 -1.54 -2.85
C SER A 5 -17.65 -0.39 -2.01
N ALA A 6 -17.79 -0.44 -0.67
CA ALA A 6 -17.23 0.57 0.22
C ALA A 6 -15.70 0.44 0.34
N TYR A 7 -15.20 -0.80 0.42
CA TYR A 7 -13.77 -1.09 0.50
C TYR A 7 -13.03 -0.72 -0.80
N THR A 8 -13.60 -1.05 -1.98
CA THR A 8 -13.05 -0.61 -3.28
C THR A 8 -12.94 0.91 -3.36
N ARG A 9 -13.98 1.65 -2.93
CA ARG A 9 -13.96 3.11 -2.94
C ARG A 9 -12.88 3.66 -2.02
N LEU A 10 -12.74 3.11 -0.82
CA LEU A 10 -11.70 3.52 0.12
C LEU A 10 -10.29 3.31 -0.48
N LEU A 11 -10.03 2.19 -1.14
CA LEU A 11 -8.75 1.93 -1.80
C LEU A 11 -8.49 2.94 -2.94
N GLN A 12 -9.50 3.28 -3.73
CA GLN A 12 -9.38 4.29 -4.78
C GLN A 12 -9.05 5.68 -4.22
N GLU A 13 -9.74 6.09 -3.15
CA GLU A 13 -9.48 7.36 -2.47
C GLU A 13 -8.04 7.39 -1.92
N ARG A 14 -7.58 6.31 -1.28
CA ARG A 14 -6.20 6.24 -0.76
C ARG A 14 -5.14 6.26 -1.85
N ILE A 15 -5.35 5.58 -2.96
CA ILE A 15 -4.42 5.65 -4.10
C ILE A 15 -4.39 7.07 -4.66
N ALA A 16 -5.54 7.73 -4.81
CA ALA A 16 -5.62 9.10 -5.29
C ALA A 16 -4.91 10.10 -4.37
N ASP A 17 -4.94 9.88 -3.05
CA ASP A 17 -4.19 10.69 -2.07
C ASP A 17 -2.67 10.45 -2.17
N LEU A 18 -2.25 9.21 -2.42
CA LEU A 18 -0.84 8.81 -2.42
C LEU A 18 -0.09 9.18 -3.70
N ASP A 19 -0.75 9.10 -4.86
CA ASP A 19 -0.15 9.38 -6.16
C ASP A 19 0.58 10.74 -6.23
N PRO A 20 -0.04 11.88 -5.85
CA PRO A 20 0.63 13.18 -5.91
C PRO A 20 1.75 13.32 -4.86
N LEU A 21 1.67 12.60 -3.73
CA LEU A 21 2.73 12.58 -2.72
C LEU A 21 3.96 11.84 -3.24
N ILE A 22 3.77 10.66 -3.82
CA ILE A 22 4.85 9.88 -4.42
C ILE A 22 5.51 10.65 -5.56
N GLU A 23 4.72 11.27 -6.45
CA GLU A 23 5.25 12.07 -7.56
C GLU A 23 6.11 13.24 -7.06
N ARG A 24 5.60 13.98 -6.06
CA ARG A 24 6.32 15.12 -5.49
C ARG A 24 7.64 14.71 -4.82
N TRP A 25 7.65 13.60 -4.10
CA TRP A 25 8.82 13.14 -3.34
C TRP A 25 9.81 12.37 -4.22
N SER A 26 9.36 11.80 -5.34
CA SER A 26 10.24 11.18 -6.35
C SER A 26 10.88 12.22 -7.27
N SER A 27 10.41 13.46 -7.24
CA SER A 27 11.00 14.54 -8.04
C SER A 27 12.29 15.03 -7.37
N ASP A 28 13.38 15.16 -8.13
CA ASP A 28 14.71 15.67 -7.72
C ASP A 28 14.71 17.06 -7.04
N SER A 29 13.53 17.66 -6.84
CA SER A 29 13.34 18.94 -6.13
C SER A 29 13.61 18.85 -4.62
N LEU A 30 13.61 17.65 -4.03
CA LEU A 30 13.85 17.40 -2.60
C LEU A 30 15.24 16.76 -2.40
N ILE A 31 16.29 17.58 -2.51
CA ILE A 31 17.65 17.13 -2.16
C ILE A 31 17.79 17.20 -0.63
N LEU A 32 17.53 16.06 0.02
CA LEU A 32 17.90 15.84 1.42
C LEU A 32 19.31 15.23 1.43
N THR A 33 20.25 15.86 2.12
CA THR A 33 21.62 15.37 2.25
C THR A 33 21.75 14.47 3.49
N ASP A 34 22.71 13.54 3.47
CA ASP A 34 23.08 12.66 4.60
C ASP A 34 22.00 11.60 4.92
N THR A 35 22.10 10.94 6.06
CA THR A 35 21.19 9.92 6.60
C THR A 35 19.70 10.25 6.48
N ALA A 36 19.31 11.53 6.56
CA ALA A 36 17.93 11.96 6.35
C ALA A 36 17.42 11.77 4.91
N GLY A 37 18.32 11.82 3.92
CA GLY A 37 18.02 11.50 2.53
C GLY A 37 17.81 10.00 2.32
N ASP A 38 18.71 9.18 2.86
CA ASP A 38 18.61 7.72 2.77
C ASP A 38 17.31 7.20 3.43
N GLU A 39 16.97 7.71 4.62
CA GLU A 39 15.71 7.37 5.29
C GLU A 39 14.49 7.82 4.48
N ALA A 40 14.52 9.03 3.91
CA ALA A 40 13.43 9.54 3.09
C ALA A 40 13.22 8.69 1.82
N GLU A 41 14.30 8.22 1.19
CA GLU A 41 14.25 7.31 0.05
C GLU A 41 13.66 5.95 0.46
N GLU A 42 14.06 5.38 1.60
CA GLU A 42 13.48 4.13 2.11
C GLU A 42 11.97 4.26 2.33
N TYR A 43 11.53 5.35 2.98
CA TYR A 43 10.10 5.58 3.22
C TYR A 43 9.33 5.78 1.91
N LEU A 44 9.92 6.45 0.92
CA LEU A 44 9.32 6.63 -0.39
C LEU A 44 9.15 5.29 -1.13
N GLU A 45 10.17 4.42 -1.11
CA GLU A 45 10.09 3.09 -1.72
C GLU A 45 9.04 2.22 -1.02
N ARG A 46 8.97 2.24 0.31
CA ARG A 46 7.92 1.55 1.07
C ARG A 46 6.53 2.06 0.72
N LEU A 47 6.38 3.37 0.50
CA LEU A 47 5.10 3.97 0.10
C LEU A 47 4.67 3.53 -1.30
N LYS A 48 5.61 3.45 -2.26
CA LYS A 48 5.36 2.92 -3.61
C LYS A 48 4.86 1.47 -3.56
N VAL A 49 5.46 0.62 -2.71
CA VAL A 49 5.03 -0.77 -2.51
C VAL A 49 3.60 -0.82 -1.97
N ILE A 50 3.29 -0.07 -0.92
CA ILE A 50 1.93 -0.03 -0.33
C ILE A 50 0.89 0.40 -1.37
N ARG A 51 1.19 1.44 -2.15
CA ARG A 51 0.32 1.91 -3.24
C ARG A 51 0.10 0.82 -4.29
N ALA A 52 1.15 0.10 -4.68
CA ALA A 52 1.07 -1.01 -5.63
C ALA A 52 0.23 -2.17 -5.10
N GLU A 53 0.34 -2.51 -3.81
CA GLU A 53 -0.50 -3.52 -3.17
C GLU A 53 -1.98 -3.13 -3.17
N MET A 54 -2.30 -1.87 -2.84
CA MET A 54 -3.67 -1.35 -2.89
C MET A 54 -4.25 -1.44 -4.31
N ALA A 55 -3.47 -1.05 -5.33
CA ALA A 55 -3.88 -1.17 -6.73
C ALA A 55 -4.06 -2.63 -7.16
N GLY A 56 -3.21 -3.53 -6.65
CA GLY A 56 -3.34 -4.98 -6.87
C GLY A 56 -4.66 -5.55 -6.32
N ARG A 57 -5.10 -5.09 -5.15
CA ARG A 57 -6.40 -5.48 -4.55
C ARG A 57 -7.58 -4.97 -5.36
N LEU A 58 -7.49 -3.78 -5.96
CA LEU A 58 -8.50 -3.27 -6.90
C LEU A 58 -8.60 -4.13 -8.18
N GLY A 59 -7.48 -4.66 -8.67
CA GLY A 59 -7.43 -5.48 -9.89
C GLY A 59 -7.80 -6.95 -9.69
N ARG A 60 -7.93 -7.42 -8.44
CA ARG A 60 -8.27 -8.81 -8.08
C ARG A 60 -9.15 -8.86 -6.82
N PRO A 61 -10.40 -8.36 -6.89
CA PRO A 61 -11.33 -8.37 -5.75
C PRO A 61 -11.64 -9.79 -5.22
N ASP A 62 -11.37 -10.81 -6.03
CA ASP A 62 -11.51 -12.23 -5.77
C ASP A 62 -10.38 -12.85 -4.92
N LEU A 63 -9.27 -12.13 -4.69
CA LEU A 63 -8.20 -12.57 -3.76
C LEU A 63 -8.42 -12.13 -2.31
N ASP A 64 -9.33 -11.18 -2.05
CA ASP A 64 -9.64 -10.72 -0.68
C ASP A 64 -10.39 -11.79 0.15
N GLU A 65 -11.03 -12.78 -0.48
CA GLU A 65 -11.62 -13.94 0.23
C GLU A 65 -10.54 -14.89 0.79
N ARG A 66 -9.30 -14.78 0.31
CA ARG A 66 -8.15 -15.52 0.86
C ARG A 66 -7.38 -14.64 1.86
N LEU A 67 -8.09 -14.02 2.80
CA LEU A 67 -7.49 -13.79 4.11
C LEU A 67 -7.08 -15.18 4.63
N PRO A 68 -5.78 -15.47 4.84
CA PRO A 68 -5.40 -16.69 5.54
C PRO A 68 -5.94 -16.55 6.96
N GLY A 69 -7.14 -17.08 7.19
CA GLY A 69 -7.63 -17.33 8.52
C GLY A 69 -6.57 -18.16 9.22
N VAL A 70 -5.96 -17.58 10.26
CA VAL A 70 -5.54 -18.25 11.48
C VAL A 70 -5.16 -19.72 11.26
N THR A 71 -4.10 -19.98 10.50
CA THR A 71 -3.39 -21.25 10.62
C THR A 71 -2.35 -21.12 11.71
N ASN A 72 -2.79 -20.78 12.93
CA ASN A 72 -2.13 -21.31 14.13
C ASN A 72 -2.68 -22.74 14.26
N SER A 73 -2.07 -23.72 13.60
CA SER A 73 -0.91 -24.42 14.16
C SER A 73 -1.13 -24.74 15.64
N MET A 74 -2.05 -25.64 15.94
CA MET A 74 -1.97 -26.58 17.06
C MET A 74 -2.99 -27.73 16.88
N LEU A 75 -2.80 -28.50 15.81
CA LEU A 75 -3.03 -29.94 15.85
C LEU A 75 -1.67 -30.58 16.17
N ALA A 76 -1.28 -30.56 17.44
CA ALA A 76 -0.21 -31.40 17.95
C ALA A 76 -0.34 -31.57 19.47
N ARG A 77 -0.94 -32.70 19.84
CA ARG A 77 -0.96 -33.39 21.14
C ARG A 77 -1.90 -32.87 22.22
#